data_AF-A0A2D4KHX9-F1
#
_entry.id   AF-A0A2D4KHX9-F1
#
_cell.length_a   1.000
_cell.length_b   1.000
_cell.length_c   1.000
_cell.angle_alpha   90.00
_cell.angle_beta   90.00
_cell.angle_gamma   90.00
#
_symmetry.space_group_name_H-M   'P 1'
#
loop_
_entity.id
_entity.type
_entity.pdbx_description
1 polymer ?
#
loop_
_entity_poly.entity_id
_entity_poly.type
_entity_poly.pdbx_seq_one_letter_code
_entity_poly.pdbx_strand_id
1 'polypeptide(L)'
;GWHAFLWYGGTKTQGYFRRHYIREALFLNWQKIKKQCYLKIPTWVSTIEAFSYPMIYKREQTVRYSEILNEKGELKTMQAMTEQGIYMKWFAYFQIQSRFDKDSKAEGIYDKSTELDKILMGTDEKVIKKL
;
A
#
# COMPACT_ATOMS: atom_id res chain seq x y z
N GLY A 1 3.43 -4.86 7.05
CA GLY A 1 2.83 -3.75 7.83
C GLY A 1 1.33 -3.70 7.64
N TRP A 2 0.70 -2.54 7.87
CA TRP A 2 -0.76 -2.38 7.84
C TRP A 2 -1.31 -2.44 6.40
N HIS A 3 -0.52 -2.03 5.41
CA HIS A 3 -0.85 -2.19 3.98
C HIS A 3 -1.10 -3.65 3.58
N ALA A 4 -0.34 -4.59 4.13
CA ALA A 4 -0.58 -6.04 3.93
C ALA A 4 -1.98 -6.43 4.37
N PHE A 5 -2.40 -5.89 5.52
CA PHE A 5 -3.63 -6.25 6.18
C PHE A 5 -4.83 -5.62 5.50
N LEU A 6 -4.78 -4.31 5.23
CA LEU A 6 -5.89 -3.60 4.60
C LEU A 6 -6.07 -3.98 3.14
N TRP A 7 -5.00 -4.06 2.36
CA TRP A 7 -5.16 -4.27 0.92
C TRP A 7 -5.14 -5.74 0.52
N TYR A 8 -4.15 -6.50 0.98
CA TYR A 8 -3.92 -7.87 0.53
C TYR A 8 -4.54 -8.94 1.45
N GLY A 9 -5.33 -8.52 2.45
CA GLY A 9 -6.06 -9.41 3.36
C GLY A 9 -5.20 -10.11 4.42
N GLY A 10 -3.91 -9.78 4.49
CA GLY A 10 -2.95 -10.37 5.42
C GLY A 10 -2.53 -11.81 5.09
N THR A 11 -1.46 -12.30 5.73
CA THR A 11 -0.98 -13.69 5.58
C THR A 11 -1.57 -14.62 6.65
N LYS A 12 -1.50 -15.95 6.44
CA LYS A 12 -1.93 -16.97 7.44
C LYS A 12 -1.32 -16.76 8.83
N THR A 13 -0.09 -16.21 8.90
CA THR A 13 0.61 -15.84 10.14
C THR A 13 -0.05 -14.71 10.94
N GLN A 14 -0.97 -13.95 10.34
CA GLN A 14 -1.71 -12.85 10.98
C GLN A 14 -3.08 -13.28 11.52
N GLY A 15 -3.40 -14.58 11.52
CA GLY A 15 -4.65 -15.12 12.07
C GLY A 15 -4.93 -14.70 13.52
N TYR A 16 -3.90 -14.37 14.30
CA TYR A 16 -4.05 -13.87 15.66
C TYR A 16 -4.83 -12.54 15.73
N PHE A 17 -4.69 -11.65 14.73
CA PHE A 17 -5.44 -10.39 14.67
C PHE A 17 -6.95 -10.66 14.50
N ARG A 18 -7.30 -11.65 13.67
CA ARG A 18 -8.68 -12.06 13.37
C ARG A 18 -9.35 -12.84 14.51
N ARG A 19 -8.59 -13.34 15.49
CA ARG A 19 -9.16 -14.03 16.67
C ARG A 19 -9.86 -13.08 17.63
N HIS A 20 -9.61 -11.78 17.54
CA HIS A 20 -10.22 -10.80 18.43
C HIS A 20 -11.48 -10.22 17.80
N TYR A 21 -12.63 -10.41 18.44
CA TYR A 21 -13.96 -10.06 17.91
C TYR A 21 -14.05 -8.62 17.35
N ILE A 22 -13.58 -7.62 18.10
CA ILE A 22 -13.64 -6.22 17.65
C ILE A 22 -12.77 -6.01 16.40
N ARG A 23 -11.60 -6.65 16.34
CA ARG A 23 -10.65 -6.47 15.23
C ARG A 23 -11.18 -7.16 13.96
N GLU A 24 -11.79 -8.32 14.12
CA GLU A 24 -12.44 -9.02 13.01
C GLU A 24 -13.65 -8.25 12.49
N ALA A 25 -14.50 -7.71 13.37
CA ALA A 25 -15.63 -6.89 12.95
C ALA A 25 -15.18 -5.64 12.14
N LEU A 26 -14.13 -4.95 12.59
CA LEU A 26 -13.54 -3.83 11.86
C LEU A 26 -12.98 -4.28 10.50
N PHE A 27 -12.26 -5.39 10.47
CA PHE A 27 -11.69 -5.93 9.23
C PHE A 27 -12.76 -6.33 8.21
N LEU A 28 -13.82 -7.02 8.63
CA LEU A 28 -14.93 -7.41 7.76
C LEU A 28 -15.67 -6.19 7.20
N ASN A 29 -15.88 -5.16 8.01
CA ASN A 29 -16.46 -3.89 7.52
C ASN A 29 -15.54 -3.20 6.52
N TRP A 30 -14.24 -3.17 6.79
CA TRP A 30 -13.27 -2.67 5.83
C TRP A 30 -13.31 -3.43 4.50
N GLN A 31 -13.37 -4.77 4.51
CA GLN A 31 -13.48 -5.57 3.27
C GLN A 31 -14.74 -5.23 2.46
N LYS A 32 -15.87 -4.95 3.12
CA LYS A 32 -17.11 -4.51 2.45
C LYS A 32 -16.93 -3.15 1.80
N ILE A 33 -16.42 -2.16 2.54
CA ILE A 33 -16.15 -0.81 2.02
C ILE A 33 -15.17 -0.89 0.85
N LYS A 34 -14.07 -1.65 1.02
CA LYS A 34 -13.06 -1.86 -0.01
C LYS A 34 -13.70 -2.33 -1.32
N LYS A 35 -14.53 -3.39 -1.26
CA LYS A 35 -15.19 -3.98 -2.42
C LYS A 35 -16.20 -3.03 -3.09
N GLN A 36 -16.88 -2.20 -2.31
CA GLN A 36 -17.88 -1.26 -2.83
C GLN A 36 -17.24 -0.04 -3.49
N CYS A 37 -16.09 0.39 -2.98
CA CYS A 37 -15.55 1.69 -3.29
C CYS A 37 -14.29 1.68 -4.14
N TYR A 38 -13.54 0.59 -4.16
CA TYR A 38 -12.35 0.45 -5.00
C TYR A 38 -12.57 -0.57 -6.10
N LEU A 39 -12.31 -0.15 -7.34
CA LEU A 39 -12.26 -1.02 -8.52
C LEU A 39 -10.82 -1.43 -8.87
N LYS A 40 -9.85 -0.64 -8.42
CA LYS A 40 -8.40 -0.84 -8.66
C LYS A 40 -7.62 -0.64 -7.35
N ILE A 41 -6.33 -0.95 -7.39
CA ILE A 41 -5.44 -0.72 -6.26
C ILE A 41 -5.15 0.78 -6.09
N PRO A 42 -5.34 1.36 -4.89
CA PRO A 42 -5.11 2.77 -4.65
C PRO A 42 -3.62 3.08 -4.51
N THR A 43 -3.28 4.32 -4.82
CA THR A 43 -1.90 4.78 -4.93
C THR A 43 -1.17 4.85 -3.59
N TRP A 44 -1.89 4.86 -2.45
CA TRP A 44 -1.27 4.88 -1.12
C TRP A 44 -0.67 3.53 -0.69
N VAL A 45 -0.99 2.44 -1.39
CA VAL A 45 -0.50 1.10 -1.01
C VAL A 45 1.01 1.01 -1.27
N SER A 46 1.75 0.53 -0.27
CA SER A 46 3.17 0.14 -0.42
C SER A 46 3.31 -1.38 -0.53
N THR A 47 3.82 -1.85 -1.66
CA THR A 47 4.11 -3.27 -1.91
C THR A 47 5.26 -3.78 -1.04
N ILE A 48 6.31 -2.98 -0.87
CA ILE A 48 7.42 -3.31 0.03
C ILE A 48 6.90 -3.46 1.45
N GLU A 49 6.14 -2.51 1.99
CA GLU A 49 5.62 -2.68 3.36
C GLU A 49 4.68 -3.90 3.48
N ALA A 50 3.92 -4.19 2.42
CA ALA A 50 2.99 -5.30 2.42
C ALA A 50 3.69 -6.67 2.44
N PHE A 51 4.80 -6.82 1.72
CA PHE A 51 5.40 -8.13 1.44
C PHE A 51 6.84 -8.30 1.97
N SER A 52 7.52 -7.24 2.38
CA SER A 52 8.86 -7.35 2.95
C SER A 52 8.83 -7.84 4.40
N TYR A 53 9.81 -8.68 4.74
CA TYR A 53 10.00 -9.15 6.10
C TYR A 53 10.43 -8.01 7.03
N PRO A 54 9.84 -7.88 8.23
CA PRO A 54 10.17 -6.81 9.18
C PRO A 54 11.66 -6.75 9.58
N MET A 55 12.39 -7.85 9.51
CA MET A 55 13.83 -7.91 9.81
C MET A 55 14.72 -7.27 8.74
N ILE A 56 14.25 -7.18 7.49
CA ILE A 56 15.02 -6.63 6.35
C ILE A 56 14.55 -5.21 6.03
N TYR A 57 13.29 -4.92 6.31
CA TYR A 57 12.64 -3.66 5.99
C TYR A 57 12.82 -2.62 7.08
N LYS A 58 13.36 -1.45 6.71
CA LYS A 58 13.30 -0.24 7.54
C LYS A 58 12.09 0.59 7.12
N ARG A 59 11.37 1.19 8.08
CA ARG A 59 10.20 2.04 7.83
C ARG A 59 10.52 3.25 6.93
N GLU A 60 11.76 3.71 6.96
CA GLU A 60 12.30 4.76 6.07
C GLU A 60 12.36 4.34 4.59
N GLN A 61 12.23 3.04 4.29
CA GLN A 61 12.21 2.49 2.93
C GLN A 61 10.78 2.21 2.43
N THR A 62 9.77 2.80 3.08
CA THR A 62 8.38 2.70 2.62
C THR A 62 8.21 3.51 1.35
N VAL A 63 7.83 2.84 0.27
CA VAL A 63 7.50 3.51 -1.00
C VAL A 63 6.11 3.09 -1.45
N ARG A 64 5.25 4.06 -1.72
CA ARG A 64 3.86 3.88 -2.16
C ARG A 64 3.79 3.95 -3.69
N TYR A 65 2.73 3.40 -4.26
CA TYR A 65 2.48 3.53 -5.70
C TYR A 65 2.49 4.98 -6.20
N SER A 66 1.95 5.92 -5.42
CA SER A 66 1.99 7.36 -5.74
C SER A 66 3.41 7.91 -5.97
N GLU A 67 4.43 7.29 -5.37
CA GLU A 67 5.81 7.76 -5.43
C GLU A 67 6.60 7.06 -6.53
N ILE A 68 6.29 5.79 -6.81
CA ILE A 68 7.06 4.94 -7.74
C ILE A 68 6.46 4.84 -9.14
N LEU A 69 5.21 5.28 -9.35
CA LEU A 69 4.58 5.30 -10.67
C LEU A 69 4.79 6.64 -11.37
N ASN A 70 4.94 6.60 -12.69
CA ASN A 70 4.95 7.79 -13.54
C ASN A 70 3.52 8.28 -13.83
N GLU A 71 3.39 9.42 -14.53
CA GLU A 71 2.09 10.01 -14.88
C GLU A 71 1.21 9.11 -15.77
N LYS A 72 1.82 8.11 -16.44
CA LYS A 72 1.14 7.13 -17.27
C LYS A 72 0.71 5.88 -16.49
N GLY A 73 1.00 5.82 -15.18
CA GLY A 73 0.72 4.65 -14.34
C GLY A 73 1.75 3.51 -14.46
N GLU A 74 2.87 3.73 -15.15
CA GLU A 74 3.94 2.75 -15.31
C GLU A 74 4.97 2.87 -14.19
N LEU A 75 5.61 1.76 -13.84
CA LEU A 75 6.67 1.75 -12.83
C LEU A 75 7.89 2.55 -13.33
N LYS A 76 8.33 3.53 -12.54
CA LYS A 76 9.56 4.28 -12.80
C LYS A 76 10.76 3.34 -12.84
N THR A 77 11.77 3.70 -13.62
CA THR A 77 13.07 3.00 -13.58
C THR A 77 13.77 3.29 -12.25
N MET A 78 14.69 2.40 -11.85
CA MET A 78 15.52 2.60 -10.66
C MET A 78 16.29 3.93 -10.69
N GLN A 79 16.77 4.31 -11.88
CA GLN A 79 17.48 5.58 -12.07
C GLN A 79 16.56 6.78 -11.79
N ALA A 80 15.35 6.80 -12.35
CA ALA A 80 14.39 7.89 -12.14
C ALA A 80 13.96 8.00 -10.65
N MET A 81 13.83 6.88 -9.95
CA MET A 81 13.58 6.88 -8.50
C MET A 81 14.77 7.45 -7.72
N THR A 82 16.00 7.11 -8.12
CA THR A 82 17.23 7.61 -7.48
C THR A 82 17.37 9.12 -7.65
N GLU A 83 17.04 9.65 -8.83
CA GLU A 83 17.01 11.10 -9.11
C GLU A 83 15.98 11.84 -8.25
N GLN A 84 14.93 11.16 -7.81
CA GLN A 84 13.90 11.68 -6.90
C GLN A 84 14.23 11.45 -5.41
N GLY A 85 15.45 10.97 -5.11
CA GLY A 85 15.91 10.71 -3.75
C GLY A 85 15.41 9.40 -3.14
N ILE A 86 14.77 8.54 -3.94
CA ILE A 86 14.32 7.21 -3.50
C ILE A 86 15.42 6.19 -3.81
N TYR A 87 16.24 5.90 -2.80
CA TYR A 87 17.33 4.93 -2.90
C TYR A 87 16.88 3.55 -2.45
N MET A 88 17.03 2.53 -3.30
CA MET A 88 16.73 1.14 -2.95
C MET A 88 17.70 0.16 -3.60
N LYS A 89 17.87 -1.01 -2.95
CA LYS A 89 18.68 -2.10 -3.50
C LYS A 89 17.99 -2.74 -4.71
N TRP A 90 18.79 -3.27 -5.64
CA TRP A 90 18.30 -3.97 -6.84
C TRP A 90 17.23 -5.04 -6.55
N PHE A 91 17.46 -5.85 -5.51
CA PHE A 91 16.52 -6.89 -5.11
C PHE A 91 15.15 -6.34 -4.69
N ALA A 92 15.11 -5.21 -3.96
CA ALA A 92 13.87 -4.59 -3.53
C ALA A 92 13.06 -4.06 -4.72
N TYR A 93 13.74 -3.43 -5.68
CA TYR A 93 13.12 -3.00 -6.93
C TYR A 93 12.53 -4.18 -7.71
N PHE A 94 13.26 -5.30 -7.82
CA PHE A 94 12.75 -6.50 -8.49
C PHE A 94 11.50 -7.08 -7.80
N GLN A 95 11.44 -7.02 -6.47
CA GLN A 95 10.25 -7.40 -5.71
C GLN A 95 9.06 -6.47 -6.01
N ILE A 96 9.28 -5.15 -6.04
CA ILE A 96 8.26 -4.18 -6.45
C ILE A 96 7.75 -4.51 -7.86
N GLN A 97 8.67 -4.67 -8.82
CA GLN A 97 8.33 -4.92 -10.21
C GLN A 97 7.48 -6.17 -10.36
N SER A 98 7.91 -7.29 -9.76
CA SER A 98 7.14 -8.54 -9.77
C SER A 98 5.75 -8.38 -9.17
N ARG A 99 5.60 -7.53 -8.12
CA ARG A 99 4.29 -7.28 -7.53
C ARG A 99 3.43 -6.36 -8.38
N PHE A 100 4.01 -5.28 -8.90
CA PHE A 100 3.35 -4.35 -9.82
C PHE A 100 2.77 -5.09 -11.02
N ASP A 101 3.51 -6.01 -11.64
CA ASP A 101 3.01 -6.80 -12.78
C ASP A 101 1.78 -7.65 -12.42
N LYS A 102 1.77 -8.24 -11.20
CA LYS A 102 0.63 -9.03 -10.72
C LYS A 102 -0.58 -8.14 -10.44
N ASP A 103 -0.34 -7.02 -9.77
CA ASP A 103 -1.37 -6.06 -9.37
C ASP A 103 -2.00 -5.37 -10.57
N SER A 104 -1.18 -4.95 -11.54
CA SER A 104 -1.61 -4.34 -12.79
C SER A 104 -2.45 -5.30 -13.65
N LYS A 105 -2.13 -6.61 -13.63
CA LYS A 105 -2.88 -7.63 -14.40
C LYS A 105 -4.19 -8.04 -13.73
N ALA A 106 -4.24 -8.07 -12.40
CA ALA A 106 -5.39 -8.56 -11.66
C ALA A 106 -6.48 -7.50 -11.49
N GLU A 107 -6.13 -6.34 -10.92
CA GLU A 107 -7.08 -5.29 -10.54
C GLU A 107 -6.74 -3.94 -11.18
N GLY A 108 -5.53 -3.77 -11.72
CA GLY A 108 -5.03 -2.46 -12.13
C GLY A 108 -4.70 -1.57 -10.94
N ILE A 109 -4.06 -0.44 -11.19
CA ILE A 109 -3.73 0.56 -10.18
C ILE A 109 -4.39 1.89 -10.61
N TYR A 110 -4.86 2.68 -9.64
CA TYR A 110 -5.37 4.01 -9.91
C TYR A 110 -4.23 4.98 -10.25
N ASP A 111 -4.49 5.93 -11.15
CA ASP A 111 -3.51 6.96 -11.49
C ASP A 111 -3.48 8.10 -10.45
N LYS A 112 -4.59 8.29 -9.72
CA LYS A 112 -4.80 9.38 -8.76
C LYS A 112 -5.48 8.88 -7.49
N SER A 113 -5.32 9.64 -6.40
CA SER A 113 -6.04 9.38 -5.14
C SER A 113 -7.55 9.53 -5.32
N THR A 114 -8.30 8.58 -4.78
CA THR A 114 -9.76 8.61 -4.70
C THR A 114 -10.25 9.50 -3.54
N GLU A 115 -11.53 9.83 -3.50
CA GLU A 115 -12.13 10.58 -2.37
C GLU A 115 -11.99 9.82 -1.04
N LEU A 116 -12.08 8.48 -1.07
CA LEU A 116 -11.87 7.67 0.12
C LEU A 116 -10.42 7.66 0.57
N ASP A 117 -9.47 7.74 -0.36
CA ASP A 117 -8.06 7.86 0.00
C ASP A 117 -7.80 9.14 0.78
N LYS A 118 -8.46 10.25 0.42
CA LYS A 118 -8.36 11.52 1.17
C LYS A 118 -8.89 11.38 2.59
N ILE A 119 -10.00 10.66 2.78
CA ILE A 119 -10.57 10.40 4.12
C ILE A 119 -9.66 9.48 4.94
N LEU A 120 -9.15 8.40 4.33
CA LEU A 120 -8.35 7.37 5.01
C LEU A 120 -6.95 7.86 5.38
N MET A 121 -6.31 8.58 4.47
CA MET A 121 -4.95 9.11 4.67
C MET A 121 -4.96 10.42 5.46
N GLY A 122 -6.13 11.07 5.54
CA GLY A 122 -6.30 12.43 6.04
C GLY A 122 -5.83 13.46 5.01
N THR A 123 -6.36 14.68 5.12
CA THR A 123 -5.61 15.87 4.69
C THR A 123 -4.48 16.10 5.70
N ASP A 124 -3.36 16.69 5.29
CA ASP A 124 -2.25 17.03 6.21
C ASP A 124 -2.68 17.94 7.39
N GLU A 125 -3.91 18.48 7.32
CA GLU A 125 -4.60 19.13 8.43
C GLU A 125 -4.99 18.11 9.50
N LYS A 126 -4.20 18.07 10.57
CA LYS A 126 -4.48 17.30 11.80
C LYS A 126 -5.92 17.55 12.29
N VAL A 127 -6.83 16.63 11.98
CA VAL A 127 -8.22 16.66 12.47
C VAL A 127 -8.29 16.44 13.99
N ILE A 128 -7.26 15.80 14.58
CA ILE A 128 -7.15 15.62 16.03
C ILE A 128 -6.17 16.66 16.58
N LYS A 129 -6.68 17.82 16.99
CA LYS A 129 -6.00 18.62 18.01
C LYS A 129 -6.05 17.79 19.31
N LYS A 130 -4.89 17.59 19.95
CA LYS A 130 -4.82 16.97 21.28
C LYS A 130 -5.87 17.65 22.18
N LEU A 131 -6.80 16.85 22.70
CA LEU A 131 -7.61 17.22 23.87
C LEU A 131 -6.70 17.31 25.10
#